data_AF-A0A099BIH9-F1
#
_entry.id   AF-A0A099BIH9-F1
#
_cell.length_a   1.000
_cell.length_b   1.000
_cell.length_c   1.000
_cell.angle_alpha   90.00
_cell.angle_beta   90.00
_cell.angle_gamma   90.00
#
_symmetry.space_group_name_H-M   'P 1'
#
loop_
_entity.id
_entity.type
_entity.pdbx_description
1 polymer ?
#
loop_
_entity_poly.entity_id
_entity_poly.type
_entity_poly.pdbx_seq_one_letter_code
_entity_poly.pdbx_strand_id
1 'polypeptide(L)'
;MKIFYMIFIICTFAYADIFKNIRILKLNEPTFYLTEEEKERKYYVDAIAQTCNTQIIVDFQEKHIINFFKTAKEYYDNDMGVIATYCTYPCRITGVIQLDSKIYNFELNEGGYARLTNKEGEHRDFGDEKQYGECGI
;
A
#
# COMPACT_ATOMS: atom_id res chain seq x y z
N MET A 1 15.93 13.37 -48.13
CA MET A 1 14.52 13.11 -47.78
C MET A 1 14.49 12.43 -46.43
N LYS A 2 13.83 13.07 -45.44
CA LYS A 2 13.75 12.62 -44.04
C LYS A 2 12.52 11.73 -43.90
N ILE A 3 12.72 10.44 -43.65
CA ILE A 3 11.63 9.55 -43.23
C ILE A 3 11.65 9.56 -41.71
N PHE A 4 10.64 10.24 -41.15
CA PHE A 4 10.37 10.29 -39.73
C PHE A 4 10.06 8.88 -39.22
N TYR A 5 10.98 8.28 -38.47
CA TYR A 5 10.64 7.16 -37.59
C TYR A 5 9.90 7.73 -36.38
N MET A 6 8.60 7.96 -36.57
CA MET A 6 7.63 8.09 -35.51
C MET A 6 7.50 6.70 -34.88
N ILE A 7 8.44 6.35 -33.99
CA ILE A 7 8.28 5.21 -33.10
C ILE A 7 7.15 5.62 -32.16
N PHE A 8 5.99 5.10 -32.53
CA PHE A 8 4.75 5.20 -31.82
C PHE A 8 5.01 4.90 -30.35
N ILE A 9 4.58 5.86 -29.54
CA ILE A 9 4.44 5.82 -28.10
C ILE A 9 3.61 4.57 -27.78
N ILE A 10 4.30 3.45 -27.60
CA ILE A 10 3.80 2.35 -26.80
C ILE A 10 4.13 2.76 -25.37
N CYS A 11 3.42 3.77 -24.88
CA CYS A 11 2.99 3.77 -23.50
C CYS A 11 2.05 2.57 -23.41
N THR A 12 2.63 1.37 -23.39
CA THR A 12 2.04 0.25 -22.69
C THR A 12 1.76 0.81 -21.32
N PHE A 13 0.51 1.22 -21.11
CA PHE A 13 -0.20 0.91 -19.90
C PHE A 13 0.05 -0.57 -19.64
N ALA A 14 1.23 -0.85 -19.09
CA ALA A 14 1.53 -2.06 -18.39
C ALA A 14 0.58 -1.99 -17.19
N TYR A 15 -0.67 -2.39 -17.43
CA TYR A 15 -1.34 -3.23 -16.47
C TYR A 15 -0.38 -4.40 -16.29
N ALA A 16 0.58 -4.19 -15.37
CA ALA A 16 1.60 -5.14 -15.04
C ALA A 16 0.88 -6.46 -14.80
N ASP A 17 1.45 -7.56 -15.30
CA ASP A 17 1.08 -8.91 -14.91
C ASP A 17 0.84 -8.93 -13.39
N ILE A 18 -0.44 -8.84 -13.01
CA ILE A 18 -0.86 -8.86 -11.61
C ILE A 18 -0.39 -10.19 -11.04
N PHE A 19 0.29 -10.15 -9.90
CA PHE A 19 0.95 -11.31 -9.29
C PHE A 19 0.10 -12.58 -9.40
N LYS A 20 0.64 -13.61 -10.02
CA LYS A 20 -0.10 -14.86 -10.29
C LYS A 20 -0.31 -15.66 -9.02
N ASN A 21 0.68 -15.59 -8.11
CA ASN A 21 0.64 -16.26 -6.82
C ASN A 21 0.89 -15.23 -5.72
N ILE A 22 -0.08 -15.09 -4.81
CA ILE A 22 0.02 -14.22 -3.64
C ILE A 22 -0.23 -15.09 -2.42
N ARG A 23 0.71 -15.10 -1.47
CA ARG A 23 0.58 -15.84 -0.22
C ARG A 23 1.07 -15.00 0.94
N ILE A 24 0.21 -14.78 1.94
CA ILE A 24 0.65 -14.20 3.21
C ILE A 24 1.38 -15.30 3.99
N LEU A 25 2.65 -15.06 4.29
CA LEU A 25 3.49 -15.98 5.07
C LEU A 25 3.39 -15.70 6.57
N LYS A 26 3.19 -14.42 6.92
CA LYS A 26 3.00 -13.96 8.29
C LYS A 26 2.18 -12.69 8.29
N LEU A 27 1.25 -12.58 9.22
CA LEU A 27 0.54 -11.35 9.52
C LEU A 27 0.83 -10.97 10.97
N ASN A 28 1.28 -9.74 11.21
CA ASN A 28 1.44 -9.20 12.56
C ASN A 28 0.12 -8.55 13.00
N GLU A 29 -0.01 -8.26 14.28
CA GLU A 29 -1.13 -7.44 14.77
C GLU A 29 -1.05 -6.02 14.18
N PRO A 30 -2.20 -5.41 13.85
CA PRO A 30 -2.24 -4.01 13.46
C PRO A 30 -1.61 -3.11 14.52
N THR A 31 -0.92 -2.08 14.06
CA THR A 31 -0.33 -1.04 14.89
C THR A 31 -0.77 0.33 14.38
N PHE A 32 -0.52 1.38 15.16
CA PHE A 32 -0.82 2.74 14.74
C PHE A 32 0.37 3.66 14.94
N TYR A 33 0.52 4.62 14.02
CA TYR A 33 1.52 5.67 14.10
C TYR A 33 0.82 7.00 14.38
N LEU A 34 1.34 7.74 15.36
CA LEU A 34 0.85 9.06 15.76
C LEU A 34 2.00 10.04 15.78
N THR A 35 1.74 11.26 15.37
CA THR A 35 2.61 12.42 15.59
C THR A 35 2.72 12.74 17.09
N GLU A 36 3.75 13.48 17.50
CA GLU A 36 3.91 13.88 18.90
C GLU A 36 2.71 14.70 19.40
N GLU A 37 2.14 15.57 18.57
CA GLU A 37 0.94 16.36 18.91
C GLU A 37 -0.29 15.47 19.15
N GLU A 38 -0.48 14.43 18.33
CA GLU A 38 -1.59 13.49 18.48
C GLU A 38 -1.48 12.64 19.73
N LYS A 39 -0.25 12.30 20.15
CA LYS A 39 -0.01 11.53 21.39
C LYS A 39 -0.43 12.27 22.65
N GLU A 40 -0.40 13.61 22.64
CA GLU A 40 -0.87 14.43 23.76
C GLU A 40 -2.40 14.35 23.92
N ARG A 41 -3.13 13.98 22.86
CA ARG A 41 -4.59 13.88 22.85
C ARG A 41 -5.03 12.49 23.30
N LYS A 42 -5.02 12.23 24.60
CA LYS A 42 -5.35 10.91 25.18
C LYS A 42 -6.64 10.28 24.62
N TYR A 43 -7.72 11.04 24.48
CA TYR A 43 -8.98 10.53 23.93
C TYR A 43 -8.84 10.00 22.50
N TYR A 44 -7.99 10.63 21.69
CA TYR A 44 -7.74 10.26 20.30
C TYR A 44 -6.88 8.99 20.24
N VAL A 45 -5.85 8.90 21.08
CA VAL A 45 -5.02 7.70 21.23
C VAL A 45 -5.87 6.49 21.63
N ASP A 46 -6.72 6.65 22.65
CA ASP A 46 -7.58 5.57 23.16
C ASP A 46 -8.60 5.13 22.09
N ALA A 47 -9.15 6.08 21.32
CA ALA A 47 -10.07 5.79 20.23
C ALA A 47 -9.39 4.96 19.12
N ILE A 48 -8.21 5.39 18.66
CA ILE A 48 -7.46 4.66 17.63
C ILE A 48 -7.06 3.29 18.11
N ALA A 49 -6.55 3.16 19.34
CA ALA A 49 -6.17 1.87 19.90
C ALA A 49 -7.34 0.87 19.93
N GLN A 50 -8.57 1.35 20.12
CA GLN A 50 -9.77 0.52 20.09
C GLN A 50 -10.22 0.17 18.67
N THR A 51 -10.05 1.06 17.70
CA THR A 51 -10.50 0.85 16.32
C THR A 51 -9.46 0.15 15.43
N CYS A 52 -8.17 0.18 15.81
CA CYS A 52 -7.07 -0.36 15.03
C CYS A 52 -6.95 -1.89 15.14
N ASN A 53 -7.89 -2.61 14.55
CA ASN A 53 -7.87 -4.06 14.56
C ASN A 53 -8.53 -4.65 13.29
N THR A 54 -8.30 -5.94 13.06
CA THR A 54 -8.78 -6.65 11.86
C THR A 54 -10.28 -6.94 11.83
N GLN A 55 -10.98 -6.78 12.96
CA GLN A 55 -12.44 -6.93 13.03
C GLN A 55 -13.15 -5.66 12.56
N ILE A 56 -12.52 -4.50 12.76
CA ILE A 56 -13.06 -3.18 12.38
C ILE A 56 -12.52 -2.75 11.02
N ILE A 57 -11.20 -2.82 10.81
CA ILE A 57 -10.55 -2.44 9.55
C ILE A 57 -10.54 -3.65 8.64
N VAL A 58 -11.57 -3.75 7.79
CA VAL A 58 -11.78 -4.89 6.89
C VAL A 58 -10.62 -5.10 5.92
N ASP A 59 -9.96 -4.01 5.51
CA ASP A 59 -8.80 -4.05 4.61
C ASP A 59 -7.59 -4.78 5.21
N PHE A 60 -7.55 -4.94 6.54
CA PHE A 60 -6.49 -5.69 7.24
C PHE A 60 -6.76 -7.20 7.32
N GLN A 61 -7.90 -7.68 6.79
CA GLN A 61 -8.16 -9.11 6.68
C GLN A 61 -7.39 -9.71 5.51
N GLU A 62 -6.86 -10.92 5.66
CA GLU A 62 -6.03 -11.60 4.66
C GLU A 62 -6.63 -11.60 3.24
N LYS A 63 -7.94 -11.87 3.12
CA LYS A 63 -8.64 -11.86 1.82
C LYS A 63 -8.58 -10.49 1.12
N HIS A 64 -8.66 -9.41 1.90
CA HIS A 64 -8.61 -8.03 1.39
C HIS A 64 -7.19 -7.61 1.06
N ILE A 65 -6.21 -7.98 1.89
CA ILE A 65 -4.78 -7.77 1.59
C ILE A 65 -4.39 -8.48 0.28
N ILE A 66 -4.81 -9.74 0.11
CA ILE A 66 -4.57 -10.46 -1.14
C ILE A 66 -5.24 -9.76 -2.32
N ASN A 67 -6.49 -9.32 -2.16
CA ASN A 67 -7.20 -8.60 -3.22
C ASN A 67 -6.54 -7.26 -3.55
N PHE A 68 -6.08 -6.53 -2.54
CA PHE A 68 -5.33 -5.29 -2.70
C PHE A 68 -4.11 -5.53 -3.60
N PHE A 69 -3.25 -6.51 -3.31
CA PHE A 69 -2.09 -6.79 -4.16
C PHE A 69 -2.46 -7.37 -5.55
N LYS A 70 -3.72 -7.79 -5.75
CA LYS A 70 -4.22 -8.14 -7.09
C LYS A 70 -4.66 -6.93 -7.90
N THR A 71 -5.09 -5.84 -7.27
CA THR A 71 -5.74 -4.73 -7.99
C THR A 71 -5.03 -3.40 -7.85
N ALA A 72 -4.18 -3.26 -6.84
CA ALA A 72 -3.43 -2.05 -6.57
C ALA A 72 -2.45 -1.75 -7.70
N LYS A 73 -2.31 -0.47 -7.99
CA LYS A 73 -1.35 0.03 -8.97
C LYS A 73 0.02 0.11 -8.32
N GLU A 74 1.01 -0.44 -8.99
CA GLU A 74 2.41 -0.22 -8.63
C GLU A 74 2.87 1.14 -9.15
N TYR A 75 3.62 1.85 -8.32
CA TYR A 75 4.20 3.14 -8.66
C TYR A 75 5.73 3.01 -8.64
N TYR A 76 6.35 3.41 -9.76
CA TYR A 76 7.80 3.51 -9.88
C TYR A 76 8.20 4.98 -9.69
N ASP A 77 9.02 5.23 -8.67
CA ASP A 77 9.76 6.48 -8.43
C ASP A 77 9.01 7.78 -8.83
N ASN A 78 8.12 8.25 -7.94
CA ASN A 78 7.43 9.53 -8.12
C ASN A 78 8.02 10.58 -7.18
N ASP A 79 8.49 11.69 -7.76
CA ASP A 79 9.05 12.88 -7.07
C ASP A 79 8.17 13.43 -5.92
N MET A 80 6.86 13.14 -5.93
CA MET A 80 5.91 13.60 -4.91
C MET A 80 5.74 12.65 -3.71
N GLY A 81 6.34 11.45 -3.75
CA GLY A 81 6.16 10.41 -2.75
C GLY A 81 4.72 9.88 -2.75
N VAL A 82 4.49 8.71 -3.35
CA VAL A 82 3.18 8.05 -3.49
C VAL A 82 2.35 8.06 -2.20
N ILE A 83 3.00 7.99 -1.03
CA ILE A 83 2.35 8.14 0.29
C ILE A 83 1.47 9.38 0.40
N ALA A 84 1.91 10.54 -0.12
CA ALA A 84 1.22 11.81 0.02
C ALA A 84 -0.11 11.87 -0.76
N THR A 85 -0.35 10.92 -1.66
CA THR A 85 -1.58 10.85 -2.46
C THR A 85 -2.68 9.99 -1.83
N TYR A 86 -2.35 9.26 -0.77
CA TYR A 86 -3.26 8.39 -0.03
C TYR A 86 -3.50 8.95 1.35
N CYS A 87 -4.66 8.62 1.93
CA CYS A 87 -4.95 9.04 3.28
C CYS A 87 -3.98 8.39 4.26
N THR A 88 -3.30 9.22 5.02
CA THR A 88 -2.45 8.75 6.10
C THR A 88 -3.31 8.53 7.34
N TYR A 89 -4.15 7.50 7.30
CA TYR A 89 -4.80 7.00 8.50
C TYR A 89 -3.73 6.43 9.45
N PRO A 90 -3.93 6.55 10.77
CA PRO A 90 -2.92 6.18 11.76
C PRO A 90 -2.66 4.66 11.76
N CYS A 91 -3.67 3.87 11.38
CA CYS A 91 -3.62 2.42 11.40
C CYS A 91 -2.84 1.80 10.26
N ARG A 92 -2.04 0.79 10.60
CA ARG A 92 -1.25 0.00 9.67
C ARG A 92 -1.25 -1.47 10.05
N ILE A 93 -1.19 -2.34 9.07
CA ILE A 93 -0.89 -3.76 9.27
C ILE A 93 0.41 -4.11 8.57
N THR A 94 1.22 -4.93 9.22
CA THR A 94 2.50 -5.38 8.70
C THR A 94 2.56 -6.89 8.62
N GLY A 95 3.43 -7.41 7.78
CA GLY A 95 3.62 -8.83 7.66
C GLY A 95 4.69 -9.22 6.65
N VAL A 96 4.68 -10.49 6.29
CA VAL A 96 5.54 -11.07 5.27
C VAL A 96 4.65 -11.67 4.20
N ILE A 97 4.86 -11.27 2.96
CA ILE A 97 4.09 -11.71 1.80
C ILE A 97 5.01 -12.26 0.72
N GLN A 98 4.59 -13.36 0.12
CA GLN A 98 5.19 -13.91 -1.08
C GLN A 98 4.37 -13.47 -2.29
N LEU A 99 5.04 -12.82 -3.23
CA LEU A 99 4.50 -12.37 -4.51
C LEU A 99 5.29 -13.10 -5.60
N ASP A 100 4.66 -14.08 -6.21
CA ASP A 100 5.27 -15.07 -7.09
C ASP A 100 6.50 -15.74 -6.43
N SER A 101 7.70 -15.50 -6.96
CA SER A 101 8.94 -16.08 -6.44
C SER A 101 9.64 -15.22 -5.39
N LYS A 102 9.17 -13.99 -5.15
CA LYS A 102 9.81 -13.02 -4.26
C LYS A 102 9.08 -12.91 -2.92
N ILE A 103 9.85 -12.70 -1.86
CA ILE A 103 9.34 -12.51 -0.51
C ILE A 103 9.64 -11.08 -0.08
N TYR A 104 8.62 -10.41 0.44
CA TYR A 104 8.69 -9.04 0.93
C TYR A 104 8.16 -8.95 2.34
N ASN A 105 8.74 -8.06 3.14
CA ASN A 105 8.03 -7.46 4.25
C ASN A 105 7.09 -6.40 3.68
N PHE A 106 5.86 -6.33 4.19
CA PHE A 106 4.91 -5.31 3.78
C PHE A 106 4.43 -4.48 4.97
N GLU A 107 4.09 -3.23 4.68
CA GLU A 107 3.29 -2.35 5.50
C GLU A 107 2.13 -1.85 4.63
N LEU A 108 0.89 -2.03 5.09
CA LEU A 108 -0.33 -1.55 4.44
C LEU A 108 -1.04 -0.62 5.43
N ASN A 109 -1.36 0.60 5.01
CA ASN A 109 -2.21 1.50 5.79
C ASN A 109 -3.69 1.31 5.43
N GLU A 110 -4.57 1.78 6.30
CA GLU A 110 -6.02 1.75 6.07
C GLU A 110 -6.45 2.61 4.87
N GLY A 111 -5.65 3.60 4.47
CA GLY A 111 -5.95 4.49 3.33
C GLY A 111 -5.53 3.95 1.97
N GLY A 112 -5.36 2.64 1.84
CA GLY A 112 -5.16 2.00 0.54
C GLY A 112 -3.75 2.18 -0.03
N TYR A 113 -2.73 2.38 0.79
CA TYR A 113 -1.33 2.42 0.37
C TYR A 113 -0.50 1.33 1.06
N ALA A 114 0.32 0.63 0.28
CA ALA A 114 1.26 -0.35 0.80
C ALA A 114 2.68 -0.13 0.29
N ARG A 115 3.65 -0.40 1.17
CA ARG A 115 5.06 -0.46 0.85
C ARG A 115 5.60 -1.86 1.07
N LEU A 116 6.32 -2.38 0.09
CA LEU A 116 7.07 -3.62 0.17
C LEU A 116 8.56 -3.34 0.30
N THR A 117 9.24 -4.13 1.11
CA THR A 117 10.71 -4.15 1.18
C THR A 117 11.22 -5.58 1.21
N ASN A 118 12.32 -5.88 0.52
CA ASN A 118 12.98 -7.17 0.63
C ASN A 118 14.36 -7.05 1.30
N LYS A 119 15.01 -8.19 1.55
CA LYS A 119 16.34 -8.24 2.19
C LYS A 119 17.46 -7.65 1.33
N GLU A 120 17.23 -7.49 0.03
CA GLU A 120 18.18 -6.95 -0.94
C GLU A 120 18.10 -5.41 -1.04
N GLY A 121 17.16 -4.78 -0.31
CA GLY A 121 16.96 -3.34 -0.32
C GLY A 121 16.02 -2.84 -1.43
N GLU A 122 15.38 -3.75 -2.18
CA GLU A 122 14.30 -3.41 -3.12
C GLU A 122 13.12 -2.85 -2.34
N HIS A 123 12.59 -1.71 -2.78
CA HIS A 123 11.34 -1.16 -2.29
C HIS A 123 10.34 -1.01 -3.43
N ARG A 124 9.07 -1.27 -3.16
CA ARG A 124 7.97 -1.15 -4.13
C ARG A 124 6.76 -0.54 -3.45
N ASP A 125 6.17 0.44 -4.09
CA ASP A 125 5.03 1.19 -3.56
C ASP A 125 3.77 0.87 -4.38
N PHE A 126 2.68 0.57 -3.67
CA PHE A 126 1.40 0.19 -4.25
C PHE A 126 0.30 1.06 -3.68
N GLY A 127 -0.73 1.34 -4.48
CA GLY A 127 -1.93 1.97 -3.96
C GLY A 127 -3.21 1.62 -4.71
N ASP A 128 -4.32 1.64 -3.99
CA ASP A 128 -5.66 1.46 -4.53
C ASP A 128 -6.18 2.80 -5.05
N GLU A 129 -6.14 3.02 -6.36
CA GLU A 129 -6.57 4.28 -6.99
C GLU A 129 -8.01 4.69 -6.64
N LYS A 130 -8.86 3.78 -6.15
CA LYS A 130 -10.20 4.12 -5.65
C LYS A 130 -10.16 4.94 -4.36
N GLN A 131 -9.16 4.73 -3.51
CA GLN A 131 -8.97 5.44 -2.24
C GLN A 131 -8.11 6.70 -2.40
N TYR A 132 -7.76 7.06 -3.63
CA TYR A 132 -6.98 8.25 -3.94
C TYR A 132 -7.75 9.51 -3.51
N GLY A 133 -7.21 10.24 -2.53
CA GLY A 133 -7.83 11.48 -2.05
C GLY A 133 -9.14 11.31 -1.27
N GLU A 134 -9.48 10.12 -0.76
CA GLU A 134 -10.67 9.89 0.09
C GLU A 134 -10.54 10.46 1.53
N CYS A 135 -9.78 11.55 1.71
CA CYS A 135 -9.55 12.16 3.01
C CYS A 135 -10.48 13.37 3.17
N GLY A 136 -11.79 13.10 3.27
CA GLY A 136 -12.82 14.05 3.69
C GLY A 136 -12.78 15.46 3.04
N ILE A 137 -13.56 15.64 1.97
CA ILE A 137 -14.32 16.89 1.79
C ILE A 137 -15.60 16.78 2.64
#